data_AF-A0A409WTF4-F1
#
_entry.id   AF-A0A409WTF4-F1
#
_cell.length_a   1.000
_cell.length_b   1.000
_cell.length_c   1.000
_cell.angle_alpha   90.00
_cell.angle_beta   90.00
_cell.angle_gamma   90.00
#
_symmetry.space_group_name_H-M   'P 1'
#
loop_
_entity.id
_entity.type
_entity.pdbx_description
1 polymer ?
#
loop_
_entity_poly.entity_id
_entity_poly.type
_entity_poly.pdbx_seq_one_letter_code
_entity_poly.pdbx_strand_id
1 'polypeptide(L)'
;MASTLPGPSNVPTTTPSSSITPQNAPSLLLSEALGFSPQLLLDDIINIANNAVQDGVNGMEEFLEKWADERVAASSAASGTGANSRAQVDADADATTHEVEQGLVAFQTLLEYHTDLAFDFFEAWCMRNIFVVPTDLPIVLPHQQGLDLTVTPEQEVEAMEEVEELRKRLDGQRKLNRLLTRAIRTSSRQLTRAENRFSRVSSLSLPLSDSPDSSSLDKLHSLPPKFLQMYRTLSSLPPLDSIPSAISTSTNTTEAGKRQWETSHTGYVNWALGRLVARTAGEGGPTADGEGGGAATAAVDRLDRTATSIGSGDDLRRALEVFGDVNQVLLQVEQREQRERQQQQQPSSSLGRDNHQSHDDEGEDDRMEE
;
A
#
# COMPACT_ATOMS: atom_id res chain seq x y z
N MET A 1 51.60 9.70 76.08
CA MET A 1 52.58 10.70 75.59
C MET A 1 53.81 9.94 75.13
N ALA A 2 54.17 10.08 73.85
CA ALA A 2 55.43 9.69 73.18
C ALA A 2 55.82 8.19 73.24
N SER A 3 56.41 7.56 72.23
CA SER A 3 56.69 7.89 70.84
C SER A 3 57.00 6.55 70.18
N THR A 4 56.39 6.29 69.02
CA THR A 4 56.60 5.10 68.19
C THR A 4 57.77 5.32 67.24
N LEU A 5 58.73 4.39 67.24
CA LEU A 5 59.62 4.07 66.12
C LEU A 5 59.67 2.53 66.04
N PRO A 6 59.47 1.95 64.86
CA PRO A 6 60.58 1.35 64.11
C PRO A 6 60.45 1.63 62.58
N GLY A 7 61.52 1.84 61.83
CA GLY A 7 62.32 0.76 61.21
C GLY A 7 62.02 0.69 59.69
N PRO A 8 63.03 0.64 58.80
CA PRO A 8 62.88 1.00 57.38
C PRO A 8 62.21 -0.11 56.55
N SER A 9 61.07 0.22 55.94
CA SER A 9 60.37 -0.62 54.97
C SER A 9 60.95 -0.45 53.57
N ASN A 10 61.40 -1.56 52.98
CA ASN A 10 61.72 -1.71 51.56
C ASN A 10 60.65 -1.06 50.67
N VAL A 11 61.08 -0.12 49.84
CA VAL A 11 60.27 0.48 48.77
C VAL A 11 60.42 -0.40 47.52
N PRO A 12 59.37 -1.12 47.07
CA PRO A 12 59.33 -1.57 45.69
C PRO A 12 58.96 -0.37 44.82
N THR A 13 59.93 0.11 44.05
CA THR A 13 59.72 1.05 42.94
C THR A 13 58.86 0.36 41.88
N THR A 14 57.54 0.49 41.98
CA THR A 14 56.62 0.23 40.87
C THR A 14 56.51 1.50 40.04
N THR A 15 57.34 1.61 39.02
CA THR A 15 57.06 2.43 37.85
C THR A 15 55.82 1.89 37.14
N PRO A 16 54.71 2.63 36.99
CA PRO A 16 53.76 2.33 35.95
C PRO A 16 54.34 2.84 34.63
N SER A 17 54.99 1.97 33.88
CA SER A 17 55.12 2.15 32.43
C SER A 17 53.75 1.88 31.81
N SER A 18 52.82 2.81 32.00
CA SER A 18 51.60 2.88 31.20
C SER A 18 52.02 3.34 29.81
N SER A 19 52.30 2.38 28.94
CA SER A 19 52.27 2.59 27.50
C SER A 19 50.89 3.11 27.14
N ILE A 20 50.76 4.43 26.99
CA ILE A 20 49.59 5.07 26.42
C ILE A 20 49.58 4.70 24.93
N THR A 21 49.09 3.51 24.62
CA THR A 21 48.49 3.30 23.30
C THR A 21 47.19 4.10 23.33
N PRO A 22 47.00 5.13 22.48
CA PRO A 22 45.70 5.75 22.35
C PRO A 22 44.76 4.67 21.82
N GLN A 23 43.99 4.06 22.72
CA GLN A 23 42.85 3.26 22.32
C GLN A 23 41.88 4.27 21.73
N ASN A 24 41.84 4.38 20.41
CA ASN A 24 40.85 5.19 19.73
C ASN A 24 39.50 4.48 19.85
N ALA A 25 38.44 5.25 20.10
CA ALA A 25 37.09 4.73 20.02
C ALA A 25 36.86 4.08 18.63
N PRO A 26 35.95 3.09 18.52
CA PRO A 26 35.66 2.46 17.24
C PRO A 26 35.28 3.52 16.22
N SER A 27 35.93 3.52 15.05
CA SER A 27 35.68 4.46 13.94
C SER A 27 34.20 4.50 13.54
N LEU A 28 33.47 3.43 13.83
CA LEU A 28 32.03 3.30 13.65
C LEU A 28 31.22 4.35 14.42
N LEU A 29 31.60 4.67 15.66
CA LEU A 29 30.86 5.66 16.48
C LEU A 29 30.91 7.04 15.83
N LEU A 30 32.07 7.41 15.27
CA LEU A 30 32.23 8.68 14.60
C LEU A 30 31.47 8.71 13.26
N SER A 31 31.51 7.62 12.50
CA SER A 31 30.73 7.54 11.25
C SER A 31 29.22 7.54 11.50
N GLU A 32 28.78 6.97 12.61
CA GLU A 32 27.38 7.00 13.06
C GLU A 32 26.98 8.40 13.53
N ALA A 33 27.87 9.11 14.24
CA ALA A 33 27.66 10.48 14.69
C ALA A 33 27.54 11.48 13.54
N LEU A 34 28.42 11.36 12.55
CA LEU A 34 28.48 12.28 11.41
C LEU A 34 27.51 11.87 10.29
N GLY A 35 27.10 10.60 10.25
CA GLY A 35 26.30 10.04 9.15
C GLY A 35 27.11 9.73 7.88
N PHE A 36 28.43 9.97 7.89
CA PHE A 36 29.36 9.68 6.81
C PHE A 36 30.74 9.34 7.37
N SER A 37 31.59 8.69 6.57
CA SER A 37 32.98 8.42 6.94
C SER A 37 33.82 9.71 6.81
N PRO A 38 34.54 10.16 7.85
CA PRO A 38 35.40 11.34 7.77
C PRO A 38 36.43 11.29 6.65
N GLN A 39 36.89 10.09 6.28
CA GLN A 39 37.83 9.90 5.19
C GLN A 39 37.26 10.37 3.84
N LEU A 40 35.97 10.11 3.58
CA LEU A 40 35.31 10.57 2.35
C LEU A 40 35.26 12.10 2.26
N LEU A 41 35.06 12.78 3.40
CA LEU A 41 35.09 14.24 3.45
C LEU A 41 36.49 14.77 3.11
N LEU A 42 37.54 14.12 3.61
CA LEU A 42 38.92 14.50 3.33
C LEU A 42 39.26 14.26 1.85
N ASP A 43 38.87 13.12 1.30
CA ASP A 43 39.03 12.80 -0.13
C ASP A 43 38.34 13.86 -1.00
N ASP A 44 37.11 14.25 -0.68
CA ASP A 44 36.37 15.29 -1.40
C ASP A 44 37.07 16.65 -1.33
N ILE A 45 37.60 17.03 -0.16
CA ILE A 45 38.37 18.28 0.01
C ILE A 45 39.63 18.26 -0.86
N ILE A 46 40.38 17.15 -0.86
CA ILE A 46 41.60 17.00 -1.66
C ILE A 46 41.27 17.10 -3.15
N ASN A 47 40.21 16.44 -3.59
CA ASN A 47 39.76 16.50 -4.98
C ASN A 47 39.39 17.93 -5.39
N ILE A 48 38.63 18.65 -4.56
CA ILE A 48 38.28 20.06 -4.83
C ILE A 48 39.52 20.94 -4.85
N ALA A 49 40.47 20.73 -3.94
CA ALA A 49 41.69 21.51 -3.89
C ALA A 49 42.59 21.27 -5.12
N ASN A 50 42.75 20.03 -5.57
CA ASN A 50 43.50 19.70 -6.77
C ASN A 50 42.85 20.31 -8.02
N ASN A 51 41.52 20.29 -8.12
CA ASN A 51 40.81 20.97 -9.19
C ASN A 51 41.04 22.49 -9.15
N ALA A 52 40.99 23.11 -7.96
CA ALA A 52 41.24 24.54 -7.81
C ALA A 52 42.69 24.94 -8.16
N VAL A 53 43.66 24.07 -7.84
CA VAL A 53 45.06 24.24 -8.24
C VAL A 53 45.18 24.18 -9.76
N GLN A 54 44.56 23.19 -10.41
CA GLN A 54 44.56 23.08 -11.87
C GLN A 54 43.90 24.30 -12.53
N ASP A 55 42.74 24.73 -12.03
CA ASP A 55 42.05 25.92 -12.53
C ASP A 55 42.90 27.19 -12.36
N GLY A 56 43.65 27.30 -11.26
CA GLY A 56 44.59 28.38 -11.02
C GLY A 56 45.78 28.38 -11.98
N VAL A 57 46.34 27.21 -12.28
CA VAL A 57 47.43 27.05 -13.26
C VAL A 57 46.94 27.38 -14.67
N ASN A 58 45.78 26.85 -15.08
CA ASN A 58 45.16 27.15 -16.38
C ASN A 58 44.88 28.65 -16.54
N GLY A 59 44.36 29.31 -15.49
CA GLY A 59 44.13 30.76 -15.51
C GLY A 59 45.43 31.57 -15.61
N MET A 60 46.52 31.07 -15.03
CA MET A 60 47.85 31.68 -15.16
C MET A 60 48.46 31.44 -16.54
N GLU A 61 48.25 30.27 -17.14
CA GLU A 61 48.62 29.97 -18.53
C GLU A 61 48.00 30.98 -19.50
N GLU A 62 46.67 31.12 -19.48
CA GLU A 62 45.97 32.08 -20.34
C GLU A 62 46.44 33.53 -20.14
N PHE A 63 46.83 33.89 -18.93
CA PHE A 63 47.34 35.23 -18.62
C PHE A 63 48.77 35.43 -19.16
N LEU A 64 49.64 34.43 -18.98
CA LEU A 64 51.02 34.47 -19.44
C LEU A 64 51.11 34.40 -20.97
N GLU A 65 50.25 33.64 -21.64
CA GLU A 65 50.11 33.63 -23.10
C GLU A 65 49.75 35.02 -23.63
N LYS A 66 48.69 35.65 -23.10
CA LYS A 66 48.30 37.02 -23.48
C LYS A 66 49.43 38.02 -23.25
N TRP A 67 50.14 37.88 -22.14
CA TRP A 67 51.28 38.74 -21.81
C TRP A 67 52.46 38.53 -22.78
N ALA A 68 52.75 37.28 -23.17
CA ALA A 68 53.78 36.95 -24.14
C ALA A 68 53.43 37.51 -25.53
N ASP A 69 52.19 37.35 -25.97
CA ASP A 69 51.67 37.88 -27.24
C ASP A 69 51.78 39.40 -27.32
N GLU A 70 51.40 40.12 -26.25
CA GLU A 70 51.55 41.58 -26.18
C GLU A 70 53.01 42.03 -26.32
N ARG A 71 53.94 41.25 -25.76
CA ARG A 71 55.38 41.53 -25.80
C ARG A 71 55.98 41.25 -27.18
N VAL A 72 55.53 40.19 -27.85
CA VAL A 72 55.88 39.87 -29.25
C VAL A 72 55.28 40.91 -30.21
N ALA A 73 54.06 41.38 -29.96
CA ALA A 73 53.45 42.48 -30.71
C ALA A 73 54.22 43.80 -30.53
N ALA A 74 54.69 44.09 -29.31
CA ALA A 74 55.50 45.27 -29.03
C ALA A 74 56.92 45.19 -29.66
N SER A 75 57.56 44.01 -29.66
CA SER A 75 58.89 43.80 -30.24
C SER A 75 58.87 43.85 -31.77
N SER A 76 57.84 43.27 -32.40
CA SER A 76 57.61 43.35 -33.85
C SER A 76 57.28 44.76 -34.35
N ALA A 77 56.60 45.58 -33.54
CA ALA A 77 56.37 46.99 -33.85
C ALA A 77 57.66 47.85 -33.77
N ALA A 78 58.62 47.47 -32.94
CA ALA A 78 59.91 48.17 -32.79
C ALA A 78 60.95 47.74 -33.85
N SER A 79 60.86 46.51 -34.36
CA SER A 79 61.74 45.96 -35.40
C SER A 79 61.20 46.25 -36.82
N GLY A 80 61.63 47.36 -37.43
CA GLY A 80 61.16 47.78 -38.75
C GLY A 80 61.51 46.84 -39.93
N THR A 81 60.49 46.44 -40.68
CA THR A 81 60.38 46.10 -42.14
C THR A 81 61.51 45.39 -42.92
N GLY A 82 62.53 44.80 -42.29
CA GLY A 82 63.52 43.95 -42.98
C GLY A 82 63.12 42.47 -43.01
N ALA A 83 63.10 41.81 -44.18
CA ALA A 83 62.76 40.39 -44.32
C ALA A 83 63.64 39.44 -43.49
N ASN A 84 64.92 39.79 -43.27
CA ASN A 84 65.83 39.05 -42.38
C ASN A 84 65.57 39.32 -40.88
N SER A 85 64.90 40.41 -40.51
CA SER A 85 64.52 40.69 -39.13
C SER A 85 63.27 39.91 -38.70
N ARG A 86 62.39 39.57 -39.65
CA ARG A 86 61.13 38.88 -39.33
C ARG A 86 61.35 37.44 -38.87
N ALA A 87 62.21 36.68 -39.56
CA ALA A 87 62.60 35.34 -39.12
C ALA A 87 63.33 35.32 -37.77
N GLN A 88 64.06 36.40 -37.44
CA GLN A 88 64.71 36.56 -36.13
C GLN A 88 63.68 36.87 -35.04
N VAL A 89 62.73 37.77 -35.30
CA VAL A 89 61.65 38.12 -34.37
C VAL A 89 60.71 36.95 -34.11
N ASP A 90 60.39 36.15 -35.14
CA ASP A 90 59.56 34.95 -35.00
C ASP A 90 60.28 33.88 -34.16
N ALA A 91 61.60 33.69 -34.36
CA ALA A 91 62.40 32.77 -33.54
C ALA A 91 62.57 33.23 -32.08
N ASP A 92 62.72 34.53 -31.85
CA ASP A 92 62.79 35.10 -30.50
C ASP A 92 61.43 35.03 -29.78
N ALA A 93 60.32 35.16 -30.52
CA ALA A 93 58.96 34.99 -30.01
C ALA A 93 58.70 33.55 -29.56
N ASP A 94 59.03 32.58 -30.42
CA ASP A 94 58.90 31.14 -30.12
C ASP A 94 59.80 30.73 -28.94
N ALA A 95 60.95 31.36 -28.77
CA ALA A 95 61.82 31.12 -27.61
C ALA A 95 61.20 31.64 -26.31
N THR A 96 60.56 32.81 -26.33
CA THR A 96 59.88 33.37 -25.14
C THR A 96 58.63 32.60 -24.75
N THR A 97 57.84 32.12 -25.71
CA THR A 97 56.66 31.28 -25.40
C THR A 97 57.11 29.94 -24.83
N HIS A 98 58.16 29.33 -25.39
CA HIS A 98 58.70 28.08 -24.86
C HIS A 98 59.29 28.19 -23.45
N GLU A 99 59.95 29.31 -23.13
CA GLU A 99 60.43 29.60 -21.77
C GLU A 99 59.27 29.72 -20.77
N VAL A 100 58.17 30.37 -21.19
CA VAL A 100 56.95 30.51 -20.38
C VAL A 100 56.28 29.16 -20.14
N GLU A 101 56.10 28.34 -21.19
CA GLU A 101 55.56 26.97 -21.06
C GLU A 101 56.42 26.11 -20.13
N GLN A 102 57.74 26.14 -20.30
CA GLN A 102 58.66 25.37 -19.46
C GLN A 102 58.61 25.84 -17.99
N GLY A 103 58.56 27.16 -17.77
CA GLY A 103 58.42 27.75 -16.44
C GLY A 103 57.08 27.39 -15.78
N LEU A 104 56.00 27.37 -16.55
CA LEU A 104 54.67 27.00 -16.10
C LEU A 104 54.61 25.52 -15.70
N VAL A 105 55.16 24.62 -16.51
CA VAL A 105 55.22 23.18 -16.18
C VAL A 105 56.07 22.94 -14.93
N ALA A 106 57.20 23.64 -14.79
CA ALA A 106 58.01 23.56 -13.57
C ALA A 106 57.28 24.10 -12.33
N PHE A 107 56.50 25.17 -12.48
CA PHE A 107 55.67 25.71 -11.41
C PHE A 107 54.52 24.77 -11.04
N GLN A 108 53.82 24.21 -12.02
CA GLN A 108 52.72 23.26 -11.83
C GLN A 108 53.21 22.04 -11.05
N THR A 109 54.28 21.41 -11.51
CA THR A 109 54.84 20.22 -10.83
C THR A 109 55.31 20.51 -9.40
N LEU A 110 55.89 21.70 -9.15
CA LEU A 110 56.26 22.14 -7.81
C LEU A 110 55.02 22.35 -6.93
N LEU A 111 53.99 23.01 -7.48
CA LEU A 111 52.76 23.29 -6.77
C LEU A 111 52.03 22.00 -6.41
N GLU A 112 51.84 21.10 -7.38
CA GLU A 112 51.24 19.78 -7.19
C GLU A 112 51.95 18.98 -6.09
N TYR A 113 53.29 18.93 -6.12
CA TYR A 113 54.07 18.23 -5.11
C TYR A 113 53.87 18.80 -3.70
N HIS A 114 53.86 20.13 -3.57
CA HIS A 114 53.69 20.77 -2.27
C HIS A 114 52.24 20.72 -1.77
N THR A 115 51.25 20.77 -2.67
CA THR A 115 49.84 20.64 -2.31
C THR A 115 49.53 19.22 -1.86
N ASP A 116 50.02 18.20 -2.57
CA ASP A 116 49.88 16.79 -2.20
C ASP A 116 50.45 16.54 -0.80
N LEU A 117 51.70 16.96 -0.56
CA LEU A 117 52.35 16.84 0.74
C LEU A 117 51.59 17.58 1.87
N ALA A 118 51.10 18.79 1.60
CA ALA A 118 50.36 19.56 2.59
C ALA A 118 49.01 18.91 2.92
N PHE A 119 48.34 18.35 1.91
CA PHE A 119 47.06 17.67 2.10
C PHE A 119 47.20 16.30 2.76
N ASP A 120 48.28 15.56 2.51
CA ASP A 120 48.63 14.35 3.28
C ASP A 120 48.81 14.66 4.78
N PHE A 121 49.53 15.75 5.10
CA PHE A 121 49.70 16.18 6.48
C PHE A 121 48.39 16.66 7.11
N PHE A 122 47.56 17.35 6.33
CA PHE A 122 46.24 17.79 6.76
C PHE A 122 45.32 16.60 7.04
N GLU A 123 45.27 15.60 6.15
CA GLU A 123 44.49 14.38 6.33
C GLU A 123 44.92 13.65 7.61
N ALA A 124 46.24 13.42 7.74
CA ALA A 124 46.81 12.75 8.91
C ALA A 124 46.58 13.54 10.21
N TRP A 125 46.58 14.88 10.15
CA TRP A 125 46.32 15.73 11.31
C TRP A 125 44.85 15.71 11.70
N CYS A 126 43.93 15.80 10.73
CA CYS A 126 42.49 15.72 10.94
C CYS A 126 42.10 14.37 11.58
N MET A 127 42.63 13.27 11.05
CA MET A 127 42.38 11.91 11.55
C MET A 127 42.99 11.65 12.93
N ARG A 128 43.96 12.45 13.38
CA ARG A 128 44.58 12.35 14.71
C ARG A 128 44.03 13.29 15.76
N ASN A 129 43.39 14.40 15.36
CA ASN A 129 42.98 15.45 16.29
C ASN A 129 41.48 15.74 16.24
N ILE A 130 40.92 15.95 15.05
CA ILE A 130 39.51 16.36 14.89
C ILE A 130 38.60 15.14 14.96
N PHE A 131 38.96 14.09 14.21
CA PHE A 131 38.18 12.86 14.07
C PHE A 131 38.63 11.78 15.07
N VAL A 132 39.06 12.20 16.26
CA VAL A 132 39.43 11.28 17.34
C VAL A 132 38.53 11.50 18.53
N VAL A 133 37.83 10.43 18.91
CA VAL A 133 37.11 10.37 20.17
C VAL A 133 37.98 9.60 21.17
N PRO A 134 38.37 10.21 22.30
CA PRO A 134 39.10 9.51 23.36
C PRO A 134 38.21 8.43 23.98
N THR A 135 38.78 7.25 24.23
CA THR A 135 38.08 6.11 24.85
C THR A 135 37.65 6.35 26.28
N ASP A 136 38.28 7.29 26.97
CA ASP A 136 37.94 7.66 28.35
C ASP A 136 36.64 8.46 28.45
N LEU A 137 36.07 8.91 27.33
CA LEU A 137 34.84 9.69 27.31
C LEU A 137 33.64 8.82 26.89
N PRO A 138 32.66 8.58 27.79
CA PRO A 138 31.45 7.84 27.44
C PRO A 138 30.53 8.73 26.60
N ILE A 139 30.78 8.80 25.30
CA ILE A 139 29.90 9.47 24.36
C ILE A 139 28.72 8.54 24.06
N VAL A 140 27.51 9.00 24.38
CA VAL A 140 26.26 8.34 24.00
C VAL A 140 25.61 9.18 22.93
N LEU A 141 25.37 8.59 21.77
CA LEU A 141 24.66 9.28 20.68
C LEU A 141 23.18 9.45 21.03
N PRO A 142 22.51 10.51 20.53
CA PRO A 142 21.10 10.75 20.84
C PRO A 142 20.18 9.57 20.53
N HIS A 143 20.45 8.83 19.44
CA HIS A 143 19.66 7.65 19.06
C HIS A 143 20.06 6.38 19.82
N GLN A 144 21.20 6.38 20.52
CA GLN A 144 21.59 5.34 21.47
C GLN A 144 21.05 5.63 22.88
N GLN A 145 20.41 6.78 23.09
CA GLN A 145 19.83 7.13 24.37
C GLN A 145 18.63 6.23 24.68
N GLY A 146 18.73 5.46 25.77
CA GLY A 146 17.70 4.50 26.18
C GLY A 146 17.81 3.13 25.50
N LEU A 147 18.88 2.89 24.73
CA LEU A 147 19.18 1.56 24.24
C LEU A 147 19.76 0.71 25.38
N ASP A 148 19.04 -0.32 25.78
CA ASP A 148 19.53 -1.29 26.75
C ASP A 148 20.24 -2.43 26.02
N LEU A 149 21.57 -2.39 26.00
CA LEU A 149 22.41 -3.43 25.39
C LEU A 149 22.56 -4.67 26.28
N THR A 150 21.91 -4.70 27.45
CA THR A 150 21.93 -5.85 28.37
C THR A 150 20.85 -6.88 28.07
N VAL A 151 19.94 -6.57 27.14
CA VAL A 151 18.85 -7.47 26.72
C VAL A 151 19.43 -8.71 26.05
N THR A 152 18.97 -9.89 26.48
CA THR A 152 19.41 -11.16 25.89
C THR A 152 18.63 -11.43 24.59
N PRO A 153 19.20 -12.15 23.62
CA PRO A 153 18.49 -12.50 22.38
C PRO A 153 17.20 -13.31 22.63
N GLU A 154 17.15 -14.04 23.76
CA GLU A 154 15.95 -14.76 24.19
C GLU A 154 14.80 -13.81 24.56
N GLN A 155 15.11 -12.70 25.26
CA GLN A 155 14.14 -11.68 25.61
C GLN A 155 13.63 -10.91 24.39
N GLU A 156 14.48 -10.69 23.37
CA GLU A 156 14.04 -10.10 22.11
C GLU A 156 13.04 -10.99 21.37
N VAL A 157 13.29 -12.30 21.35
CA VAL A 157 12.37 -13.27 20.74
C VAL A 157 11.05 -13.32 21.51
N GLU A 158 11.09 -13.36 22.85
CA GLU A 158 9.89 -13.31 23.68
C GLU A 158 9.08 -12.03 23.44
N ALA A 159 9.72 -10.87 23.36
CA ALA A 159 9.06 -9.60 23.05
C ALA A 159 8.44 -9.60 21.64
N MET A 160 9.12 -10.19 20.64
CA MET A 160 8.55 -10.36 19.30
C MET A 160 7.33 -11.29 19.30
N GLU A 161 7.36 -12.37 20.06
CA GLU A 161 6.24 -13.29 20.24
C GLU A 161 5.05 -12.60 20.94
N GLU A 162 5.31 -11.81 21.98
CA GLU A 162 4.30 -11.00 22.67
C GLU A 162 3.64 -10.01 21.70
N VAL A 163 4.42 -9.31 20.89
CA VAL A 163 3.91 -8.39 19.87
C VAL A 163 3.00 -9.12 18.87
N GLU A 164 3.38 -10.32 18.44
CA GLU A 164 2.58 -11.12 17.51
C GLU A 164 1.30 -11.65 18.17
N GLU A 165 1.34 -12.03 19.45
CA GLU A 165 0.15 -12.38 20.22
C GLU A 165 -0.81 -11.19 20.36
N LEU A 166 -0.27 -10.00 20.67
CA LEU A 166 -1.05 -8.77 20.76
C LEU A 166 -1.69 -8.40 19.42
N ARG A 167 -0.98 -8.59 18.30
CA ARG A 167 -1.56 -8.42 16.95
C ARG A 167 -2.72 -9.37 16.71
N LYS A 168 -2.56 -10.66 17.01
CA LYS A 168 -3.64 -11.66 16.90
C LYS A 168 -4.83 -11.30 17.78
N ARG A 169 -4.59 -10.85 19.02
CA ARG A 169 -5.63 -10.41 19.95
C ARG A 169 -6.38 -9.19 19.42
N LEU A 170 -5.66 -8.21 18.88
CA LEU A 170 -6.23 -7.01 18.28
C LEU A 170 -7.13 -7.36 17.08
N ASP A 171 -6.69 -8.29 16.23
CA ASP A 171 -7.50 -8.75 15.10
C ASP A 171 -8.74 -9.53 15.54
N GLY A 172 -8.62 -10.35 16.58
CA GLY A 172 -9.76 -11.00 17.24
C GLY A 172 -10.78 -9.97 17.75
N GLN A 173 -10.30 -8.94 18.45
CA GLN A 173 -11.14 -7.85 18.96
C GLN A 173 -11.80 -7.04 17.83
N ARG A 174 -11.06 -6.73 16.76
CA ARG A 174 -11.60 -6.04 15.57
C ARG A 174 -12.70 -6.86 14.89
N LYS A 175 -12.51 -8.17 14.73
CA LYS A 175 -13.52 -9.08 14.17
C LYS A 175 -14.77 -9.12 15.05
N LEU A 176 -14.59 -9.26 16.36
CA LEU A 176 -15.69 -9.25 17.33
C LEU A 176 -16.46 -7.92 17.30
N ASN A 177 -15.76 -6.79 17.26
CA ASN A 177 -16.38 -5.45 17.18
C ASN A 177 -17.22 -5.31 15.89
N ARG A 178 -16.73 -5.80 14.75
CA ARG A 178 -17.51 -5.83 13.50
C ARG A 178 -18.78 -6.67 13.63
N LEU A 179 -18.70 -7.84 14.26
CA LEU A 179 -19.86 -8.70 14.51
C LEU A 179 -20.87 -8.04 15.46
N LEU A 180 -20.41 -7.46 16.57
CA LEU A 180 -21.27 -6.75 17.51
C LEU A 180 -21.97 -5.56 16.85
N THR A 181 -21.24 -4.76 16.08
CA THR A 181 -21.81 -3.64 15.33
C THR A 181 -22.88 -4.11 14.34
N ARG A 182 -22.66 -5.24 13.65
CA ARG A 182 -23.66 -5.86 12.77
C ARG A 182 -24.88 -6.36 13.56
N ALA A 183 -24.67 -6.95 14.73
CA ALA A 183 -25.74 -7.43 15.60
C ALA A 183 -26.61 -6.27 16.11
N ILE A 184 -26.00 -5.17 16.54
CA ILE A 184 -26.70 -3.94 16.97
C ILE A 184 -27.57 -3.40 15.84
N ARG A 185 -27.02 -3.29 14.61
CA ARG A 185 -27.80 -2.83 13.44
C ARG A 185 -28.96 -3.76 13.10
N THR A 186 -28.76 -5.07 13.23
CA THR A 186 -29.83 -6.05 12.99
C THR A 186 -30.91 -5.96 14.06
N SER A 187 -30.50 -5.85 15.32
CA SER A 187 -31.40 -5.71 16.46
C SER A 187 -32.24 -4.42 16.38
N SER A 188 -31.64 -3.28 16.05
CA SER A 188 -32.38 -2.01 15.89
C SER A 188 -33.41 -2.08 14.75
N ARG A 189 -33.08 -2.74 13.64
CA ARG A 189 -34.03 -3.03 12.55
C ARG A 189 -35.18 -3.95 12.98
N GLN A 190 -34.89 -4.95 13.81
CA GLN A 190 -35.93 -5.83 14.34
C GLN A 190 -36.84 -5.09 15.33
N LEU A 191 -36.26 -4.24 16.18
CA LEU A 191 -36.97 -3.40 17.14
C LEU A 191 -37.95 -2.47 16.40
N THR A 192 -37.47 -1.68 15.43
CA THR A 192 -38.33 -0.79 14.63
C THR A 192 -39.43 -1.53 13.88
N ARG A 193 -39.16 -2.75 13.37
CA ARG A 193 -40.20 -3.61 12.76
C ARG A 193 -41.21 -4.11 13.78
N ALA A 194 -40.78 -4.44 15.00
CA ALA A 194 -41.66 -4.84 16.08
C ALA A 194 -42.54 -3.66 16.53
N GLU A 195 -41.97 -2.47 16.71
CA GLU A 195 -42.70 -1.24 17.03
C GLU A 195 -43.72 -0.88 15.95
N ASN A 196 -43.36 -0.95 14.67
CA ASN A 196 -44.29 -0.69 13.57
C ASN A 196 -45.43 -1.72 13.50
N ARG A 197 -45.16 -2.99 13.83
CA ARG A 197 -46.22 -4.01 13.93
C ARG A 197 -47.10 -3.75 15.14
N PHE A 198 -46.50 -3.39 16.27
CA PHE A 198 -47.22 -3.04 17.48
C PHE A 198 -48.10 -1.82 17.25
N SER A 199 -47.61 -0.76 16.61
CA SER A 199 -48.41 0.43 16.30
C SER A 199 -49.58 0.15 15.36
N ARG A 200 -49.40 -0.76 14.40
CA ARG A 200 -50.50 -1.24 13.54
C ARG A 200 -51.54 -2.01 14.34
N VAL A 201 -51.13 -2.99 15.13
CA VAL A 201 -52.06 -3.76 15.96
C VAL A 201 -52.73 -2.86 17.01
N SER A 202 -51.96 -1.96 17.62
CA SER A 202 -52.48 -1.00 18.58
C SER A 202 -53.46 -0.04 17.93
N SER A 203 -53.24 0.41 16.69
CA SER A 203 -54.21 1.25 15.98
C SER A 203 -55.54 0.53 15.69
N LEU A 204 -55.51 -0.80 15.59
CA LEU A 204 -56.73 -1.61 15.46
C LEU A 204 -57.42 -1.80 16.82
N SER A 205 -56.64 -1.87 17.91
CA SER A 205 -57.15 -2.08 19.27
C SER A 205 -57.50 -0.80 20.02
N LEU A 206 -56.90 0.34 19.66
CA LEU A 206 -57.12 1.62 20.31
C LEU A 206 -58.47 2.20 19.85
N PRO A 207 -59.27 2.74 20.78
CA PRO A 207 -60.54 3.38 20.44
C PRO A 207 -60.25 4.63 19.61
N LEU A 208 -60.74 4.62 18.36
CA LEU A 208 -60.60 5.76 17.48
C LEU A 208 -61.58 6.85 17.93
N SER A 209 -61.05 7.87 18.62
CA SER A 209 -61.70 9.12 19.07
C SER A 209 -62.82 8.99 20.12
N ASP A 210 -62.62 9.68 21.26
CA ASP A 210 -63.55 10.22 22.28
C ASP A 210 -64.88 9.51 22.61
N SER A 211 -65.08 8.28 22.16
CA SER A 211 -66.25 7.46 22.45
C SER A 211 -65.75 6.10 22.94
N PRO A 212 -65.97 5.77 24.23
CA PRO A 212 -65.39 4.60 24.88
C PRO A 212 -65.91 3.24 24.35
N ASP A 213 -66.87 3.25 23.41
CA ASP A 213 -67.64 2.05 23.05
C ASP A 213 -67.41 1.55 21.61
N SER A 214 -66.41 2.06 20.88
CA SER A 214 -66.19 1.59 19.50
C SER A 214 -64.74 1.37 19.11
N SER A 215 -64.19 0.23 19.52
CA SER A 215 -62.97 -0.28 18.89
C SER A 215 -63.26 -0.56 17.40
N SER A 216 -62.26 -0.40 16.53
CA SER A 216 -62.42 -0.70 15.09
C SER A 216 -62.86 -2.16 14.85
N LEU A 217 -62.46 -3.05 15.76
CA LEU A 217 -62.88 -4.44 15.81
C LEU A 217 -64.36 -4.61 16.12
N ASP A 218 -64.95 -3.82 17.02
CA ASP A 218 -66.39 -3.88 17.31
C ASP A 218 -67.23 -3.43 16.11
N LYS A 219 -66.75 -2.43 15.37
CA LYS A 219 -67.37 -2.01 14.11
C LYS A 219 -67.34 -3.12 13.07
N LEU A 220 -66.21 -3.84 12.94
CA LEU A 220 -66.09 -5.01 12.07
C LEU A 220 -66.96 -6.18 12.54
N HIS A 221 -67.08 -6.41 13.85
CA HIS A 221 -67.96 -7.45 14.40
C HIS A 221 -69.45 -7.14 14.17
N SER A 222 -69.82 -5.85 14.11
CA SER A 222 -71.20 -5.43 13.79
C SER A 222 -71.59 -5.56 12.30
N LEU A 223 -70.64 -5.83 11.42
CA LEU A 223 -70.80 -5.79 9.96
C LEU A 223 -71.43 -7.07 9.38
N PRO A 224 -71.03 -8.30 9.79
CA PRO A 224 -71.69 -9.54 9.41
C PRO A 224 -73.19 -9.59 9.71
N PRO A 225 -73.70 -9.24 10.92
CA PRO A 225 -75.13 -9.29 11.17
C PRO A 225 -75.90 -8.26 10.33
N LYS A 226 -75.30 -7.09 10.03
CA LYS A 226 -75.89 -6.10 9.12
C LYS A 226 -75.98 -6.60 7.68
N PHE A 227 -74.94 -7.28 7.17
CA PHE A 227 -75.01 -7.93 5.85
C PHE A 227 -76.04 -9.05 5.80
N LEU A 228 -76.15 -9.84 6.87
CA LEU A 228 -77.19 -10.86 6.96
C LEU A 228 -78.60 -10.27 7.01
N GLN A 229 -78.78 -9.12 7.69
CA GLN A 229 -80.02 -8.36 7.64
C GLN A 229 -80.31 -7.80 6.25
N MET A 230 -79.31 -7.22 5.59
CA MET A 230 -79.44 -6.71 4.22
C MET A 230 -79.79 -7.85 3.24
N TYR A 231 -79.12 -8.99 3.36
CA TYR A 231 -79.42 -10.19 2.58
C TYR A 231 -80.84 -10.67 2.84
N ARG A 232 -81.29 -10.73 4.10
CA ARG A 232 -82.66 -11.06 4.45
C ARG A 232 -83.67 -10.07 3.85
N THR A 233 -83.39 -8.77 3.91
CA THR A 233 -84.25 -7.74 3.31
C THR A 233 -84.30 -7.83 1.79
N LEU A 234 -83.17 -8.08 1.13
CA LEU A 234 -83.11 -8.29 -0.31
C LEU A 234 -83.83 -9.56 -0.72
N SER A 235 -83.70 -10.63 0.08
CA SER A 235 -84.42 -11.89 -0.16
C SER A 235 -85.92 -11.79 0.15
N SER A 236 -86.36 -10.80 0.92
CA SER A 236 -87.78 -10.53 1.22
C SER A 236 -88.41 -9.51 0.27
N LEU A 237 -87.63 -8.88 -0.62
CA LEU A 237 -88.18 -8.02 -1.66
C LEU A 237 -88.88 -8.89 -2.72
N PRO A 238 -90.03 -8.45 -3.25
CA PRO A 238 -90.67 -9.12 -4.36
C PRO A 238 -89.73 -9.22 -5.59
N PRO A 239 -89.79 -10.30 -6.39
CA PRO A 239 -89.03 -10.39 -7.63
C PRO A 239 -89.36 -9.20 -8.55
N LEU A 240 -88.33 -8.70 -9.24
CA LEU A 240 -88.31 -7.51 -10.12
C LEU A 240 -89.16 -7.64 -11.40
N ASP A 241 -90.39 -8.15 -11.32
CA ASP A 241 -91.34 -8.21 -12.43
C ASP A 241 -92.35 -7.04 -12.44
N SER A 242 -92.20 -6.04 -11.57
CA SER A 242 -93.12 -4.89 -11.51
C SER A 242 -92.45 -3.55 -11.16
N ILE A 243 -91.29 -3.27 -11.78
CA ILE A 243 -90.87 -1.88 -12.02
C ILE A 243 -91.09 -1.62 -13.52
N PRO A 244 -91.91 -0.63 -13.91
CA PRO A 244 -92.00 -0.24 -15.31
C PRO A 244 -90.60 0.21 -15.78
N SER A 245 -90.21 -0.19 -16.99
CA SER A 245 -88.93 0.08 -17.67
C SER A 245 -88.58 1.57 -17.91
N ALA A 246 -88.95 2.48 -17.01
CA ALA A 246 -88.86 3.92 -17.17
C ALA A 246 -87.60 4.58 -16.55
N ILE A 247 -86.59 3.81 -16.13
CA ILE A 247 -85.27 4.34 -15.72
C ILE A 247 -84.11 3.62 -16.43
N SER A 248 -84.38 2.79 -17.44
CA SER A 248 -83.32 2.19 -18.29
C SER A 248 -82.99 3.01 -19.54
N THR A 249 -83.48 4.25 -19.63
CA THR A 249 -83.19 5.18 -20.71
C THR A 249 -82.73 6.52 -20.17
N SER A 250 -81.56 6.54 -19.55
CA SER A 250 -80.68 7.70 -19.62
C SER A 250 -79.26 7.28 -19.26
N THR A 251 -78.32 7.62 -20.15
CA THR A 251 -76.85 7.42 -20.07
C THR A 251 -76.27 6.20 -20.79
N ASN A 252 -76.89 5.75 -21.88
CA ASN A 252 -76.09 5.53 -23.10
C ASN A 252 -75.78 6.90 -23.72
N THR A 253 -74.87 7.64 -23.08
CA THR A 253 -74.07 8.68 -23.74
C THR A 253 -72.64 8.18 -23.66
N THR A 254 -72.32 7.24 -24.52
CA THR A 254 -70.94 6.91 -24.85
C THR A 254 -70.32 8.16 -25.50
N GLU A 255 -69.81 9.09 -24.71
CA GLU A 255 -68.75 9.98 -25.18
C GLU A 255 -67.57 9.06 -25.51
N ALA A 256 -67.34 8.84 -26.81
CA ALA A 256 -66.26 8.01 -27.31
C ALA A 256 -64.91 8.55 -26.78
N GLY A 257 -64.38 7.89 -25.74
CA GLY A 257 -63.06 8.21 -25.17
C GLY A 257 -62.88 7.97 -23.67
N LYS A 258 -63.95 7.95 -22.86
CA LYS A 258 -63.83 7.72 -21.39
C LYS A 258 -63.92 6.25 -21.01
N ARG A 259 -63.14 5.83 -20.01
CA ARG A 259 -63.04 4.41 -19.61
C ARG A 259 -64.28 4.01 -18.80
N GLN A 260 -64.74 2.77 -18.97
CA GLN A 260 -66.01 2.25 -18.41
C GLN A 260 -66.14 2.40 -16.88
N TRP A 261 -65.03 2.52 -16.15
CA TRP A 261 -65.02 2.73 -14.70
C TRP A 261 -65.25 4.18 -14.26
N GLU A 262 -65.14 5.15 -15.19
CA GLU A 262 -65.35 6.58 -14.92
C GLU A 262 -66.80 7.03 -15.16
N THR A 263 -67.57 6.24 -15.90
CA THR A 263 -68.94 6.59 -16.31
C THR A 263 -70.01 6.00 -15.40
N SER A 264 -69.69 4.97 -14.62
CA SER A 264 -70.65 4.36 -13.69
C SER A 264 -69.98 3.67 -12.50
N HIS A 265 -70.66 3.67 -11.34
CA HIS A 265 -70.22 2.95 -10.14
C HIS A 265 -70.09 1.43 -10.40
N THR A 266 -70.98 0.86 -11.21
CA THR A 266 -70.93 -0.54 -11.61
C THR A 266 -69.70 -0.86 -12.47
N GLY A 267 -69.29 0.06 -13.35
CA GLY A 267 -68.04 -0.04 -14.09
C GLY A 267 -66.81 -0.04 -13.20
N TYR A 268 -66.78 0.81 -12.15
CA TYR A 268 -65.70 0.82 -11.16
C TYR A 268 -65.61 -0.49 -10.39
N VAL A 269 -66.74 -1.02 -9.93
CA VAL A 269 -66.77 -2.31 -9.21
C VAL A 269 -66.24 -3.44 -10.08
N ASN A 270 -66.63 -3.49 -11.37
CA ASN A 270 -66.18 -4.54 -12.28
C ASN A 270 -64.68 -4.42 -12.60
N TRP A 271 -64.17 -3.20 -12.77
CA TRP A 271 -62.74 -2.94 -12.94
C TRP A 271 -61.92 -3.34 -11.69
N ALA A 272 -62.41 -2.98 -10.50
CA ALA A 272 -61.73 -3.28 -9.24
C ALA A 272 -61.70 -4.79 -8.96
N LEU A 273 -62.79 -5.51 -9.25
CA LEU A 273 -62.85 -6.96 -9.19
C LEU A 273 -61.86 -7.59 -10.17
N GLY A 274 -61.82 -7.11 -11.42
CA GLY A 274 -60.88 -7.58 -12.43
C GLY A 274 -59.42 -7.41 -12.01
N ARG A 275 -59.07 -6.29 -11.36
CA ARG A 275 -57.71 -6.04 -10.86
C ARG A 275 -57.37 -6.90 -9.63
N LEU A 276 -58.34 -7.19 -8.78
CA LEU A 276 -58.15 -8.11 -7.65
C LEU A 276 -57.90 -9.54 -8.14
N VAL A 277 -58.70 -10.00 -9.13
CA VAL A 277 -58.53 -11.32 -9.76
C VAL A 277 -57.20 -11.42 -10.48
N ALA A 278 -56.78 -10.38 -11.23
CA ALA A 278 -55.47 -10.34 -11.88
C ALA A 278 -54.29 -10.31 -10.89
N ARG A 279 -54.49 -9.76 -9.69
CA ARG A 279 -53.48 -9.78 -8.61
C ARG A 279 -53.37 -11.15 -7.93
N THR A 280 -54.46 -11.92 -7.87
CA THR A 280 -54.48 -13.27 -7.29
C THR A 280 -54.13 -14.36 -8.31
N ALA A 281 -54.32 -14.12 -9.60
CA ALA A 281 -53.99 -15.03 -10.69
C ALA A 281 -52.60 -14.74 -11.29
N GLY A 282 -51.60 -14.46 -10.45
CA GLY A 282 -50.29 -13.94 -10.87
C GLY A 282 -49.58 -14.81 -11.92
N GLU A 283 -49.75 -14.45 -13.20
CA GLU A 283 -48.79 -14.48 -14.32
C GLU A 283 -49.53 -14.14 -15.63
N GLY A 284 -49.00 -13.19 -16.40
CA GLY A 284 -49.24 -13.05 -17.85
C GLY A 284 -50.67 -12.73 -18.32
N GLY A 285 -50.97 -11.45 -18.55
CA GLY A 285 -52.10 -11.03 -19.38
C GLY A 285 -51.67 -9.98 -20.42
N PRO A 286 -52.18 -10.01 -21.66
CA PRO A 286 -51.48 -9.60 -22.87
C PRO A 286 -51.35 -8.07 -23.02
N THR A 287 -50.27 -7.69 -23.69
CA THR A 287 -50.06 -6.40 -24.34
C THR A 287 -51.19 -6.12 -25.34
N ALA A 288 -51.96 -5.06 -25.09
CA ALA A 288 -52.72 -4.36 -26.11
C ALA A 288 -52.74 -2.87 -25.75
N ASP A 289 -51.73 -2.18 -26.27
CA ASP A 289 -51.67 -0.79 -26.74
C ASP A 289 -52.52 0.28 -26.05
N GLY A 290 -51.82 1.25 -25.45
CA GLY A 290 -52.40 2.51 -24.99
C GLY A 290 -51.57 3.18 -23.91
N GLU A 291 -50.45 3.78 -24.34
CA GLU A 291 -49.70 4.90 -23.75
C GLU A 291 -49.83 5.24 -22.25
N GLY A 292 -48.68 5.27 -21.58
CA GLY A 292 -48.40 6.22 -20.49
C GLY A 292 -48.28 5.62 -19.08
N GLY A 293 -47.05 5.29 -18.67
CA GLY A 293 -46.68 5.22 -17.24
C GLY A 293 -46.22 3.86 -16.72
N GLY A 294 -45.07 3.35 -17.19
CA GLY A 294 -44.56 2.02 -16.83
C GLY A 294 -43.08 1.95 -16.43
N ALA A 295 -42.47 3.03 -15.91
CA ALA A 295 -41.04 3.02 -15.53
C ALA A 295 -40.77 2.67 -14.06
N ALA A 296 -41.69 2.98 -13.14
CA ALA A 296 -41.43 2.86 -11.69
C ALA A 296 -41.62 1.43 -11.14
N THR A 297 -42.54 0.64 -11.69
CA THR A 297 -42.85 -0.71 -11.19
C THR A 297 -41.90 -1.79 -11.75
N ALA A 298 -41.47 -1.65 -13.00
CA ALA A 298 -40.45 -2.52 -13.59
C ALA A 298 -39.08 -2.36 -12.91
N ALA A 299 -38.78 -1.17 -12.36
CA ALA A 299 -37.57 -0.92 -11.60
C ALA A 299 -37.59 -1.63 -10.23
N VAL A 300 -38.73 -1.62 -9.53
CA VAL A 300 -38.90 -2.29 -8.24
C VAL A 300 -38.84 -3.82 -8.39
N ASP A 301 -39.43 -4.35 -9.47
CA ASP A 301 -39.41 -5.79 -9.78
C ASP A 301 -38.01 -6.29 -10.20
N ARG A 302 -37.20 -5.42 -10.81
CA ARG A 302 -35.77 -5.67 -11.06
C ARG A 302 -34.94 -5.61 -9.77
N LEU A 303 -35.27 -4.70 -8.86
CA LEU A 303 -34.57 -4.53 -7.59
C LEU A 303 -34.77 -5.74 -6.66
N ASP A 304 -35.97 -6.32 -6.64
CA ASP A 304 -36.28 -7.52 -5.84
C ASP A 304 -35.62 -8.80 -6.42
N ARG A 305 -35.49 -8.87 -7.75
CA ARG A 305 -34.70 -9.92 -8.42
C ARG A 305 -33.19 -9.77 -8.19
N THR A 306 -32.66 -8.55 -8.13
CA THR A 306 -31.24 -8.33 -7.76
C THR A 306 -30.97 -8.55 -6.27
N ALA A 307 -31.97 -8.35 -5.41
CA ALA A 307 -31.86 -8.62 -3.98
C ALA A 307 -31.85 -10.11 -3.66
N THR A 308 -32.45 -10.94 -4.52
CA THR A 308 -32.41 -12.41 -4.44
C THR A 308 -31.21 -13.02 -5.17
N SER A 309 -30.60 -12.31 -6.14
CA SER A 309 -29.38 -12.77 -6.83
C SER A 309 -28.10 -12.57 -6.01
N ILE A 310 -28.02 -11.56 -5.14
CA ILE A 310 -26.86 -11.35 -4.26
C ILE A 310 -27.03 -12.22 -3.00
N GLY A 311 -26.60 -13.48 -3.10
CA GLY A 311 -26.65 -14.43 -1.98
C GLY A 311 -27.29 -15.78 -2.32
N SER A 312 -27.36 -16.15 -3.59
CA SER A 312 -27.72 -17.52 -3.97
C SER A 312 -26.65 -18.50 -3.43
N GLY A 313 -27.09 -19.64 -2.91
CA GLY A 313 -26.20 -20.70 -2.42
C GLY A 313 -25.24 -21.24 -3.47
N ASP A 314 -25.51 -21.00 -4.75
CA ASP A 314 -24.63 -21.39 -5.86
C ASP A 314 -23.35 -20.55 -5.93
N ASP A 315 -23.38 -19.28 -5.51
CA ASP A 315 -22.18 -18.43 -5.44
C ASP A 315 -21.31 -18.82 -4.24
N LEU A 316 -21.91 -19.26 -3.14
CA LEU A 316 -21.19 -19.84 -2.00
C LEU A 316 -20.56 -21.18 -2.37
N ARG A 317 -21.24 -22.00 -3.19
CA ARG A 317 -20.71 -23.27 -3.70
C ARG A 317 -19.52 -23.06 -4.62
N ARG A 318 -19.60 -22.11 -5.57
CA ARG A 318 -18.46 -21.74 -6.44
C ARG A 318 -17.29 -21.18 -5.64
N ALA A 319 -17.54 -20.35 -4.64
CA ALA A 319 -16.48 -19.86 -3.76
C ALA A 319 -15.80 -21.01 -2.98
N LEU A 320 -16.58 -21.98 -2.48
CA LEU A 320 -16.06 -23.16 -1.80
C LEU A 320 -15.24 -24.08 -2.73
N GLU A 321 -15.64 -24.23 -3.99
CA GLU A 321 -14.87 -24.99 -4.99
C GLU A 321 -13.51 -24.32 -5.25
N VAL A 322 -13.47 -22.99 -5.40
CA VAL A 322 -12.21 -22.23 -5.55
C VAL A 322 -11.30 -22.37 -4.32
N PHE A 323 -11.87 -22.36 -3.10
CA PHE A 323 -11.09 -22.62 -1.90
C PHE A 323 -10.56 -24.05 -1.81
N GLY A 324 -11.31 -25.03 -2.33
CA GLY A 324 -10.87 -26.42 -2.44
C GLY A 324 -9.65 -26.56 -3.35
N ASP A 325 -9.69 -25.91 -4.51
CA ASP A 325 -8.59 -25.92 -5.49
C ASP A 325 -7.32 -25.27 -4.92
N VAL A 326 -7.45 -24.13 -4.24
CA VAL A 326 -6.31 -23.44 -3.60
C VAL A 326 -5.67 -24.29 -2.50
N ASN A 327 -6.48 -24.99 -1.71
CA ASN A 327 -5.96 -25.88 -0.66
C ASN A 327 -5.22 -27.10 -1.26
N GLN A 328 -5.68 -27.60 -2.40
CA GLN A 328 -5.00 -28.70 -3.12
C GLN A 328 -3.66 -28.26 -3.70
N VAL A 329 -3.57 -27.03 -4.22
CA VAL A 329 -2.30 -26.45 -4.70
C VAL A 329 -1.31 -26.27 -3.54
N LEU A 330 -1.77 -25.79 -2.39
CA LEU A 330 -0.91 -25.62 -1.21
C LEU A 330 -0.33 -26.95 -0.72
N LEU A 331 -1.15 -28.01 -0.70
CA LEU A 331 -0.69 -29.36 -0.34
C LEU A 331 0.33 -29.92 -1.34
N GLN A 332 0.21 -29.60 -2.63
CA GLN A 332 1.20 -30.00 -3.62
C GLN A 332 2.53 -29.26 -3.45
N VAL A 333 2.49 -27.98 -3.08
CA VAL A 333 3.69 -27.19 -2.77
C VAL A 333 4.38 -27.74 -1.53
N GLU A 334 3.65 -28.06 -0.48
CA GLU A 334 4.20 -28.62 0.75
C GLU A 334 4.83 -30.01 0.51
N GLN A 335 4.22 -30.86 -0.32
CA GLN A 335 4.81 -32.14 -0.73
C GLN A 335 6.07 -31.97 -1.58
N ARG A 336 6.14 -30.91 -2.40
CA ARG A 336 7.33 -30.59 -3.20
C ARG A 336 8.48 -30.15 -2.30
N GLU A 337 8.23 -29.30 -1.32
CA GLU A 337 9.24 -28.89 -0.34
C GLU A 337 9.74 -30.07 0.51
N GLN A 338 8.86 -31.00 0.88
CA GLN A 338 9.26 -32.22 1.60
C GLN A 338 10.13 -33.15 0.74
N ARG A 339 9.87 -33.26 -0.56
CA ARG A 339 10.72 -34.01 -1.50
C ARG A 339 12.09 -33.38 -1.68
N GLU A 340 12.14 -32.05 -1.78
CA GLU A 340 13.40 -31.30 -1.89
C GLU A 340 14.24 -31.45 -0.60
N ARG A 341 13.60 -31.45 0.58
CA ARG A 341 14.27 -31.74 1.86
C ARG A 341 14.77 -33.18 1.96
N GLN A 342 14.05 -34.16 1.43
CA GLN A 342 14.49 -35.57 1.40
C GLN A 342 15.66 -35.79 0.43
N GLN A 343 15.71 -35.06 -0.69
CA GLN A 343 16.85 -35.12 -1.61
C GLN A 343 18.11 -34.47 -1.01
N GLN A 344 17.96 -33.44 -0.19
CA GLN A 344 19.09 -32.83 0.53
C GLN A 344 19.58 -33.64 1.73
N GLN A 345 18.80 -34.61 2.22
CA GLN A 345 19.16 -35.46 3.36
C GLN A 345 19.71 -36.85 2.99
N GLN A 346 19.94 -37.15 1.70
CA GLN A 346 20.74 -38.34 1.36
C GLN A 346 22.24 -38.01 1.43
N PRO A 347 23.00 -38.56 2.39
CA PRO A 347 24.45 -38.44 2.39
C PRO A 347 25.05 -39.28 1.26
N SER A 348 26.02 -38.71 0.57
CA SER A 348 26.83 -39.33 -0.48
C SER A 348 27.51 -40.61 0.00
N SER A 349 26.88 -41.76 -0.21
CA SER A 349 27.48 -43.08 -0.05
C SER A 349 27.49 -43.85 -1.37
N SER A 350 28.49 -43.60 -2.23
CA SER A 350 29.07 -44.62 -3.11
C SER A 350 30.35 -44.11 -3.79
N LEU A 351 31.45 -44.04 -3.02
CA LEU A 351 32.78 -44.16 -3.59
C LEU A 351 33.13 -45.66 -3.66
N GLY A 352 33.39 -46.15 -4.87
CA GLY A 352 34.23 -47.34 -5.11
C GLY A 352 33.53 -48.57 -5.66
N ARG A 353 33.50 -48.71 -7.00
CA ARG A 353 34.00 -49.93 -7.66
C ARG A 353 34.23 -49.77 -9.16
N ASP A 354 35.50 -49.94 -9.51
CA ASP A 354 36.12 -50.42 -10.76
C ASP A 354 35.24 -50.95 -11.90
N ASN A 355 35.50 -50.46 -13.11
CA ASN A 355 35.77 -51.24 -14.33
C ASN A 355 36.19 -50.26 -15.45
N HIS A 356 37.44 -50.23 -15.93
CA HIS A 356 37.93 -51.06 -17.05
C HIS A 356 36.86 -51.28 -18.14
N GLN A 357 36.97 -50.57 -19.28
CA GLN A 357 37.05 -51.22 -20.60
C GLN A 357 37.44 -50.21 -21.68
N SER A 358 38.44 -50.62 -22.46
CA SER A 358 38.94 -50.10 -23.73
C SER A 358 37.85 -49.78 -24.76
N HIS A 359 38.05 -48.68 -25.46
CA HIS A 359 37.29 -48.27 -26.64
C HIS A 359 38.12 -48.64 -27.86
N ASP A 360 37.82 -49.80 -28.45
CA ASP A 360 38.27 -50.22 -29.78
C ASP A 360 37.15 -51.06 -30.43
N ASP A 361 36.93 -50.79 -31.72
CA ASP A 361 36.36 -51.67 -32.74
C ASP A 361 34.82 -51.79 -32.85
N GLU A 362 34.22 -50.88 -33.64
CA GLU A 362 32.99 -51.15 -34.39
C GLU A 362 33.37 -51.64 -35.80
N GLY A 363 33.33 -52.97 -35.98
CA GLY A 363 33.29 -53.64 -37.27
C GLY A 363 31.86 -54.11 -37.55
N GLU A 364 31.21 -53.48 -38.52
CA GLU A 364 29.84 -53.73 -38.96
C GLU A 364 29.83 -54.73 -40.14
N ASP A 365 29.12 -55.83 -39.93
CA ASP A 365 28.38 -56.69 -40.87
C ASP A 365 28.94 -57.02 -42.28
N ASP A 366 29.43 -58.25 -42.41
CA ASP A 366 29.23 -59.10 -43.59
C ASP A 366 27.95 -59.94 -43.35
N ARG A 367 26.87 -59.65 -44.08
CA ARG A 367 26.44 -60.32 -45.33
C ARG A 367 26.00 -61.78 -45.22
N MET A 368 24.92 -62.00 -45.96
CA MET A 368 24.39 -63.23 -46.56
C MET A 368 23.20 -63.79 -45.77
N GLU A 369 22.04 -64.11 -46.35
CA GLU A 369 21.63 -64.60 -47.69
C GLU A 369 20.16 -64.10 -47.89
N GLU A 370 19.57 -63.75 -49.03
CA GLU A 370 19.67 -64.10 -50.46
C GLU A 370 19.06 -62.95 -51.30
#